data_AF-A0A5B0R8U8-F1
#
_entry.id   AF-A0A5B0R8U8-F1
#
_cell.length_a   1.000
_cell.length_b   1.000
_cell.length_c   1.000
_cell.angle_alpha   90.00
_cell.angle_beta   90.00
_cell.angle_gamma   90.00
#
_symmetry.space_group_name_H-M   'P 1'
#
loop_
_entity.id
_entity.type
_entity.pdbx_description
1 polymer ?
#
loop_
_entity_poly.entity_id
_entity_poly.type
_entity_poly.pdbx_seq_one_letter_code
_entity_poly.pdbx_strand_id
1 'polypeptide(L)'
;MEPENEPIGPPQEAHVQTSRFRWETDGINGGPPSMRILLDWLSSQDNWQRWVGFGVTRRILAEEILQVMRSHGINHRHRVAVIDMVHQLHLKYKMACKNYWLRTSVDPTETIGEGECAIG
;
A
#
# COMPACT_ATOMS: atom_id res chain seq x y z
N MET A 1 20.50 -48.99 9.32
CA MET A 1 19.66 -48.65 10.48
C MET A 1 20.24 -47.38 11.05
N GLU A 2 19.68 -46.24 10.67
CA GLU A 2 19.85 -44.96 11.36
C GLU A 2 18.73 -44.86 12.42
N PRO A 3 18.95 -44.19 13.56
CA PRO A 3 18.95 -42.72 13.60
C PRO A 3 20.02 -42.18 14.59
N GLU A 4 20.31 -40.90 14.80
CA GLU A 4 19.48 -39.70 14.89
C GLU A 4 20.35 -38.48 14.54
N ASN A 5 19.95 -37.73 13.51
CA ASN A 5 20.37 -36.35 13.30
C ASN A 5 19.40 -35.44 14.07
N GLU A 6 19.86 -34.72 15.08
CA GLU A 6 19.19 -33.49 15.53
C GLU A 6 20.08 -32.27 15.27
N PRO A 7 19.57 -31.23 14.57
CA PRO A 7 20.30 -29.99 14.37
C PRO A 7 19.99 -29.01 15.51
N ILE A 8 21.01 -28.65 16.30
CA ILE A 8 20.91 -27.51 17.23
C ILE A 8 21.65 -26.33 16.59
N GLY A 9 20.92 -25.56 15.78
CA GLY A 9 21.33 -24.24 15.29
C GLY A 9 20.27 -23.20 15.67
N PRO A 10 20.65 -21.93 15.92
CA PRO A 10 19.77 -20.95 16.55
C PRO A 10 18.57 -20.61 15.63
N PRO A 11 17.39 -20.29 16.20
CA PRO A 11 16.25 -19.88 15.40
C PRO A 11 16.39 -18.39 15.04
N GLN A 12 16.80 -18.06 13.81
CA GLN A 12 16.68 -16.72 13.18
C GLN A 12 17.37 -16.80 11.79
N GLU A 13 16.67 -16.67 10.65
CA GLU A 13 16.09 -15.44 10.13
C GLU A 13 14.81 -15.71 9.31
N ALA A 14 13.64 -15.59 9.93
CA ALA A 14 12.35 -15.49 9.20
C ALA A 14 11.55 -14.25 9.64
N HIS A 15 12.23 -13.24 10.17
CA HIS A 15 11.61 -12.04 10.70
C HIS A 15 12.26 -10.82 10.05
N VAL A 16 11.61 -10.28 9.02
CA VAL A 16 11.57 -8.84 8.63
C VAL A 16 10.86 -8.64 7.27
N GLN A 17 10.66 -9.68 6.46
CA GLN A 17 9.88 -9.57 5.20
C GLN A 17 8.36 -9.84 5.35
N THR A 18 7.91 -10.39 6.48
CA THR A 18 6.54 -10.93 6.64
C THR A 18 5.44 -9.86 6.71
N SER A 19 5.76 -8.62 7.11
CA SER A 19 4.76 -7.56 7.30
C SER A 19 4.26 -6.95 5.98
N ARG A 20 5.13 -6.79 4.98
CA ARG A 20 4.75 -6.23 3.66
C ARG A 20 4.00 -7.23 2.79
N PHE A 21 4.45 -8.50 2.78
CA PHE A 21 3.78 -9.58 2.05
C PHE A 21 2.32 -9.75 2.50
N ARG A 22 2.03 -9.53 3.79
CA ARG A 22 0.66 -9.60 4.32
C ARG A 22 -0.32 -8.62 3.68
N TRP A 23 0.08 -7.44 3.22
CA TRP A 23 -0.90 -6.50 2.63
C TRP A 23 -1.32 -6.90 1.21
N GLU A 24 -0.47 -7.65 0.51
CA GLU A 24 -0.73 -8.09 -0.86
C GLU A 24 -1.42 -9.46 -0.92
N THR A 25 -1.47 -10.20 0.20
CA THR A 25 -1.96 -11.58 0.23
C THR A 25 -2.99 -11.89 1.33
N ASP A 26 -3.46 -10.90 2.10
CA ASP A 26 -4.42 -11.10 3.20
C ASP A 26 -5.90 -11.06 2.77
N GLY A 27 -6.18 -11.26 1.49
CA GLY A 27 -7.53 -11.41 0.99
C GLY A 27 -8.24 -12.58 1.66
N ILE A 28 -9.51 -12.40 2.01
CA ILE A 28 -10.34 -13.41 2.66
C ILE A 28 -11.32 -14.01 1.63
N ASN A 29 -11.45 -15.34 1.61
CA ASN A 29 -12.39 -16.07 0.72
C ASN A 29 -12.27 -15.73 -0.78
N GLY A 30 -11.04 -15.53 -1.27
CA GLY A 30 -10.79 -15.12 -2.66
C GLY A 30 -11.11 -13.65 -2.96
N GLY A 31 -11.45 -12.85 -1.95
CA GLY A 31 -11.62 -11.41 -2.04
C GLY A 31 -10.31 -10.64 -2.21
N PRO A 32 -10.38 -9.34 -2.53
CA PRO A 32 -9.20 -8.51 -2.75
C PRO A 32 -8.38 -8.36 -1.45
N PRO A 33 -7.03 -8.34 -1.55
CA PRO A 33 -6.17 -8.09 -0.40
C PRO A 33 -6.20 -6.62 0.02
N SER A 34 -5.73 -6.32 1.24
CA SER A 34 -5.73 -4.97 1.82
C SER A 34 -5.07 -3.93 0.93
N MET A 35 -3.97 -4.28 0.25
CA MET A 35 -3.26 -3.38 -0.66
C MET A 35 -4.13 -2.98 -1.84
N ARG A 36 -4.87 -3.92 -2.42
CA ARG A 36 -5.75 -3.64 -3.56
C ARG A 36 -6.87 -2.69 -3.15
N ILE A 37 -7.54 -3.00 -2.04
CA ILE A 37 -8.60 -2.15 -1.48
C ILE A 37 -8.07 -0.74 -1.19
N LEU A 38 -6.87 -0.64 -0.61
CA LEU A 38 -6.25 0.65 -0.28
C LEU A 38 -5.98 1.49 -1.53
N LEU A 39 -5.40 0.88 -2.56
CA LEU A 39 -5.09 1.55 -3.83
C LEU A 39 -6.38 1.95 -4.56
N ASP A 40 -7.37 1.05 -4.64
CA ASP A 40 -8.65 1.34 -5.28
C ASP A 40 -9.36 2.51 -4.56
N TRP A 41 -9.33 2.56 -3.23
CA TRP A 41 -9.89 3.68 -2.47
C TRP A 41 -9.15 5.00 -2.76
N LEU A 42 -7.81 4.99 -2.74
CA LEU A 42 -7.00 6.20 -3.01
C LEU A 42 -7.17 6.73 -4.44
N SER A 43 -7.35 5.83 -5.41
CA SER A 43 -7.55 6.15 -6.82
C SER A 43 -9.01 6.49 -7.15
N SER A 44 -9.94 6.33 -6.22
CA SER A 44 -11.34 6.67 -6.41
C SER A 44 -11.62 8.14 -6.14
N GLN A 45 -12.32 8.81 -7.05
CA GLN A 45 -12.79 10.19 -6.88
C GLN A 45 -11.66 11.15 -6.46
N ASP A 46 -11.93 12.01 -5.48
CA ASP A 46 -11.01 12.99 -4.89
C ASP A 46 -10.37 12.47 -3.58
N ASN A 47 -10.36 11.16 -3.34
CA ASN A 47 -9.90 10.59 -2.07
C ASN A 47 -8.42 10.87 -1.77
N TRP A 48 -7.56 10.88 -2.80
CA TRP A 48 -6.18 11.30 -2.62
C TRP A 48 -6.08 12.77 -2.19
N GLN A 49 -6.85 13.67 -2.81
CA GLN A 49 -6.91 15.09 -2.49
C GLN A 49 -7.44 15.30 -1.06
N ARG A 50 -8.47 14.55 -0.66
CA ARG A 50 -8.97 14.50 0.73
C ARG A 50 -7.87 14.04 1.69
N TRP A 51 -7.07 13.04 1.31
CA TRP A 51 -5.99 12.49 2.13
C TRP A 51 -4.82 13.45 2.36
N VAL A 52 -4.46 14.25 1.35
CA VAL A 52 -3.36 15.23 1.45
C VAL A 52 -3.81 16.61 1.90
N GLY A 53 -5.11 16.92 1.80
CA GLY A 53 -5.68 18.22 2.12
C GLY A 53 -5.78 18.51 3.63
N PHE A 54 -6.20 19.73 3.96
CA PHE A 54 -6.24 20.24 5.34
C PHE A 54 -7.63 20.13 6.02
N GLY A 55 -8.66 19.61 5.33
CA GLY A 55 -10.05 19.63 5.81
C GLY A 55 -10.53 18.39 6.57
N VAL A 56 -9.95 17.22 6.32
CA VAL A 56 -10.35 15.96 6.99
C VAL A 56 -9.12 15.32 7.60
N THR A 57 -9.22 14.93 8.88
CA THR A 57 -8.09 14.26 9.53
C THR A 57 -7.82 12.90 8.89
N ARG A 58 -6.55 12.55 8.69
CA ARG A 58 -6.14 11.20 8.24
C ARG A 58 -6.75 10.09 9.10
N ARG A 59 -7.07 10.38 10.36
CA ARG A 59 -7.73 9.48 11.30
C ARG A 59 -9.14 9.06 10.83
N ILE A 60 -9.91 10.00 10.29
CA ILE A 60 -11.26 9.79 9.76
C ILE A 60 -11.19 9.02 8.45
N LEU A 61 -10.35 9.46 7.52
CA LEU A 61 -10.18 8.78 6.23
C LEU A 61 -9.65 7.35 6.38
N ALA A 62 -8.76 7.11 7.35
CA ALA A 62 -8.33 5.76 7.68
C ALA A 62 -9.46 4.89 8.25
N GLU A 63 -10.48 5.47 8.92
CA GLU A 63 -11.68 4.70 9.29
C GLU A 63 -12.53 4.36 8.07
N GLU A 64 -12.69 5.28 7.11
CA GLU A 64 -13.41 5.01 5.86
C GLU A 64 -12.78 3.83 5.12
N ILE A 65 -11.45 3.83 4.97
CA ILE A 65 -10.70 2.71 4.36
C ILE A 65 -10.90 1.42 5.16
N LEU A 66 -10.81 1.47 6.49
CA LEU A 66 -11.06 0.28 7.33
C LEU A 66 -12.47 -0.25 7.15
N GLN A 67 -13.46 0.61 6.98
CA GLN A 67 -14.83 0.18 6.76
C GLN A 67 -14.97 -0.59 5.44
N VAL A 68 -14.27 -0.16 4.39
CA VAL A 68 -14.19 -0.92 3.11
C VAL A 68 -13.46 -2.25 3.31
N MET A 69 -12.35 -2.27 4.04
CA MET A 69 -11.64 -3.53 4.36
C MET A 69 -12.55 -4.51 5.12
N ARG A 70 -13.32 -4.03 6.10
CA ARG A 70 -14.28 -4.84 6.86
C ARG A 70 -15.41 -5.38 5.97
N SER A 71 -15.90 -4.61 5.00
CA SER A 71 -16.90 -5.13 4.05
C SER A 71 -16.37 -6.27 3.17
N HIS A 72 -15.04 -6.38 3.02
CA HIS A 72 -14.37 -7.51 2.36
C HIS A 72 -13.88 -8.59 3.34
N GLY A 73 -14.31 -8.55 4.61
CA GLY A 73 -13.97 -9.55 5.62
C GLY A 73 -12.61 -9.34 6.33
N ILE A 74 -11.87 -8.28 5.99
CA ILE A 74 -10.57 -7.97 6.58
C ILE A 74 -10.76 -7.16 7.88
N ASN A 75 -10.76 -7.86 9.02
CA ASN A 75 -11.01 -7.26 10.34
C ASN A 75 -9.76 -7.04 11.20
N HIS A 76 -8.61 -7.56 10.79
CA HIS A 76 -7.38 -7.53 11.58
C HIS A 76 -6.54 -6.25 11.37
N ARG A 77 -6.98 -5.34 10.50
CA ARG A 77 -6.29 -4.09 10.21
C ARG A 77 -6.71 -3.00 11.19
N HIS A 78 -5.76 -2.11 11.48
CA HIS A 78 -5.96 -0.99 12.39
C HIS A 78 -5.56 0.33 11.73
N ARG A 79 -6.11 1.41 12.29
CA ARG A 79 -6.02 2.75 11.71
C ARG A 79 -4.58 3.23 11.51
N VAL A 80 -3.74 3.02 12.51
CA VAL A 80 -2.32 3.40 12.46
C VAL A 80 -1.63 2.67 11.30
N ALA A 81 -1.91 1.39 11.12
CA ALA A 81 -1.34 0.59 10.04
C ALA A 81 -1.76 1.10 8.64
N VAL A 82 -3.01 1.55 8.48
CA VAL A 82 -3.47 2.19 7.23
C VAL A 82 -2.73 3.49 6.97
N ILE A 83 -2.64 4.37 7.97
CA ILE A 83 -1.94 5.66 7.85
C ILE A 83 -0.47 5.42 7.46
N ASP A 84 0.21 4.50 8.15
CA ASP A 84 1.60 4.15 7.88
C ASP A 84 1.77 3.57 6.48
N MET A 85 0.83 2.74 6.02
CA MET A 85 0.92 2.14 4.70
C MET A 85 0.74 3.18 3.59
N VAL A 86 -0.23 4.09 3.70
CA VAL A 86 -0.39 5.17 2.71
C VAL A 86 0.85 6.06 2.69
N HIS A 87 1.43 6.37 3.85
CA HIS A 87 2.67 7.12 3.92
C HIS A 87 3.83 6.40 3.21
N GLN A 88 4.00 5.09 3.46
CA GLN A 88 5.03 4.28 2.80
C GLN A 88 4.84 4.23 1.28
N LEU A 89 3.60 4.08 0.79
CA LEU A 89 3.30 4.10 -0.63
C LEU A 89 3.69 5.44 -1.27
N HIS A 90 3.34 6.55 -0.63
CA HIS A 90 3.71 7.89 -1.10
C HIS A 90 5.23 8.10 -1.17
N LEU A 91 5.97 7.65 -0.14
CA LEU A 91 7.42 7.74 -0.13
C LEU A 91 8.05 6.89 -1.25
N LYS A 92 7.57 5.66 -1.45
CA LYS A 92 8.05 4.78 -2.53
C LYS A 92 7.78 5.37 -3.90
N TYR A 93 6.58 5.93 -4.11
CA TYR A 93 6.23 6.62 -5.35
C TYR A 93 7.19 7.79 -5.62
N LYS A 94 7.38 8.68 -4.64
CA LYS A 94 8.33 9.80 -4.75
C LYS A 94 9.76 9.34 -5.07
N MET A 95 10.22 8.28 -4.41
CA MET A 95 11.54 7.70 -4.67
C MET A 95 11.64 7.13 -6.09
N ALA A 96 10.61 6.42 -6.55
CA ALA A 96 10.55 5.89 -7.90
C ALA A 96 10.58 7.01 -8.94
N CYS A 97 9.78 8.07 -8.78
CA CYS A 97 9.80 9.23 -9.65
C CYS A 97 11.18 9.90 -9.69
N LYS A 98 11.79 10.12 -8.51
CA LYS A 98 13.14 10.69 -8.42
C LYS A 98 14.17 9.82 -9.15
N ASN A 99 14.12 8.50 -8.94
CA ASN A 99 15.04 7.56 -9.57
C ASN A 99 14.83 7.48 -11.08
N TYR A 100 13.58 7.57 -11.55
CA TYR A 100 13.27 7.63 -12.97
C TYR A 100 13.84 8.89 -13.60
N TRP A 101 13.54 10.06 -13.02
CA TRP A 101 14.03 11.35 -13.51
C TRP A 101 15.56 11.41 -13.58
N LEU A 102 16.26 10.92 -12.54
CA LEU A 102 17.72 10.86 -12.52
C LEU A 102 18.32 9.95 -13.59
N ARG A 103 17.56 8.95 -14.09
CA ARG A 103 18.01 8.00 -15.10
C ARG A 103 17.70 8.44 -16.53
N THR A 104 16.60 9.15 -16.74
CA THR A 104 16.10 9.47 -18.08
C THR A 104 16.27 10.94 -18.44
N SER A 105 16.49 11.83 -17.47
CA SER A 105 16.39 13.29 -17.63
C SER A 105 15.04 13.76 -18.19
N VAL A 106 14.01 12.90 -18.09
CA VAL A 106 12.63 13.15 -18.52
C VAL A 106 11.75 13.18 -17.28
N ASP A 107 10.83 14.16 -17.20
CA ASP A 107 9.87 14.19 -16.11
C ASP A 107 8.91 13.00 -16.20
N PRO A 108 8.84 12.12 -15.18
CA PRO A 108 7.87 11.02 -15.17
C PRO A 108 6.41 11.47 -15.28
N THR A 109 6.08 12.73 -14.96
CA THR A 109 4.71 13.22 -15.12
C THR A 109 4.38 13.65 -16.55
N GLU A 110 5.37 13.92 -17.41
CA GLU A 110 5.15 14.21 -18.84
C GLU A 110 4.86 12.95 -19.67
N THR A 111 5.25 11.77 -19.17
CA THR A 111 5.06 10.50 -19.92
C THR A 111 3.63 9.95 -19.76
N ILE A 112 2.89 10.41 -18.75
CA ILE A 112 1.45 10.16 -18.63
C ILE A 112 0.78 11.22 -19.50
N GLY A 113 0.63 10.91 -20.79
CA GLY A 113 0.18 11.84 -21.81
C GLY A 113 -0.95 12.74 -21.33
N GLU A 114 -0.72 14.04 -21.51
CA GLU A 114 -1.72 15.09 -21.53
C GLU A 114 -2.76 14.77 -22.63
N GLY A 115 -3.67 13.84 -22.32
CA GLY A 115 -4.83 13.51 -23.12
C GLY A 115 -6.03 14.25 -22.55
N GLU A 116 -6.26 15.45 -23.09
CA GLU A 116 -7.53 16.19 -23.05
C GLU A 116 -7.94 16.83 -21.72
N CYS A 117 -7.19 17.85 -21.32
CA CYS A 117 -7.74 18.91 -20.48
C CYS A 117 -7.60 20.27 -21.20
N ALA A 118 -8.23 20.42 -22.37
CA ALA A 118 -8.67 21.70 -22.95
C ALA A 118 -9.30 21.50 -24.33
N ILE A 119 -10.63 21.53 -24.40
CA ILE A 119 -11.37 22.42 -25.29
C ILE A 119 -12.79 22.56 -24.74
N GLY A 120 -13.19 23.81 -24.50
CA GLY A 120 -14.59 24.18 -24.38
C GLY A 120 -15.26 24.28 -25.74
#